data_AF-A0A7V6G6X5-F1
#
_entry.id   AF-A0A7V6G6X5-F1
#
_cell.length_a   1.000
_cell.length_b   1.000
_cell.length_c   1.000
_cell.angle_alpha   90.00
_cell.angle_beta   90.00
_cell.angle_gamma   90.00
#
_symmetry.space_group_name_H-M   'P 1'
#
loop_
_entity.id
_entity.type
_entity.pdbx_description
1 polymer ?
#
loop_
_entity_poly.entity_id
_entity_poly.type
_entity_poly.pdbx_seq_one_letter_code
_entity_poly.pdbx_strand_id
1 'polypeptide(L)'
;MKRFLYFFTLATFFCGCGTPPATNSGDTALPDSTMTVTHAKGFRVDYFDGYKRVILNNSWHEGETLATYYLVKNSTTQTPDATLTIQIPLRSIAVTSCTHFEFLRLIDALNTITGVCNPELIYN
;
A
#
# COMPACT_ATOMS: atom_id res chain seq x y z
N MET A 1 15.52 -57.74 -10.29
CA MET A 1 16.41 -56.60 -9.93
C MET A 1 16.26 -55.36 -10.83
N LYS A 2 15.31 -55.29 -11.78
CA LYS A 2 15.08 -54.09 -12.63
C LYS A 2 13.92 -53.19 -12.19
N ARG A 3 13.07 -53.64 -11.26
CA ARG A 3 11.92 -52.88 -10.72
C ARG A 3 12.29 -51.91 -9.60
N PHE A 4 13.41 -52.14 -8.91
CA PHE A 4 13.88 -51.28 -7.83
C PHE A 4 14.63 -50.04 -8.34
N LEU A 5 15.14 -50.07 -9.59
CA LEU A 5 15.87 -48.96 -10.21
C LEU A 5 14.95 -47.82 -10.70
N TYR A 6 13.67 -48.12 -10.94
CA TYR A 6 12.67 -47.14 -11.39
C TYR A 6 12.07 -46.31 -10.25
N PHE A 7 12.17 -46.79 -9.00
CA PHE A 7 11.67 -46.04 -7.85
C PHE A 7 12.63 -44.92 -7.41
N PHE A 8 13.92 -45.05 -7.74
CA PHE A 8 14.93 -44.04 -7.39
C PHE A 8 15.00 -42.88 -8.40
N THR A 9 14.50 -43.06 -9.61
CA THR A 9 14.50 -42.05 -10.69
C THR A 9 13.27 -41.12 -10.68
N LEU A 10 12.25 -41.41 -9.86
CA LEU A 10 11.07 -40.55 -9.70
C LEU A 10 11.20 -39.55 -8.53
N ALA A 11 12.27 -39.66 -7.72
CA ALA A 11 12.45 -38.88 -6.48
C ALA A 11 13.16 -37.52 -6.67
N THR A 12 13.62 -37.18 -7.88
CA THR A 12 14.42 -35.96 -8.12
C THR A 12 13.65 -34.80 -8.76
N PHE A 13 12.31 -34.87 -8.88
CA PHE A 13 11.54 -33.89 -9.66
C PHE A 13 10.85 -32.76 -8.86
N PHE A 14 11.04 -32.65 -7.54
CA PHE A 14 10.30 -31.66 -6.73
C PHE A 14 11.20 -30.84 -5.80
N CYS A 15 12.15 -30.09 -6.37
CA CYS A 15 12.81 -28.99 -5.65
C CYS A 15 12.93 -27.75 -6.54
N GLY A 16 11.77 -27.23 -6.96
CA GLY A 16 11.66 -25.89 -7.55
C GLY A 16 11.35 -24.89 -6.45
N CYS A 17 12.38 -24.36 -5.78
CA CYS A 17 12.20 -23.25 -4.85
C CYS A 17 12.08 -21.96 -5.68
N GLY A 18 10.85 -21.51 -5.92
CA GLY A 18 10.60 -20.17 -6.43
C GLY A 18 10.88 -19.18 -5.31
N THR A 19 11.87 -18.32 -5.48
CA THR A 19 12.06 -17.17 -4.58
C THR A 19 10.83 -16.26 -4.71
N PRO A 20 10.10 -15.97 -3.62
CA PRO A 20 9.06 -14.96 -3.67
C PRO A 20 9.71 -13.61 -4.05
N PRO A 21 9.00 -12.77 -4.83
CA PRO A 21 9.52 -11.48 -5.24
C PRO A 21 9.89 -10.67 -4.00
N ALA A 22 11.06 -10.02 -4.08
CA ALA A 22 11.59 -9.20 -3.00
C ALA A 22 10.62 -8.05 -2.71
N THR A 23 9.91 -8.14 -1.59
CA THR A 23 9.22 -7.00 -1.01
C THR A 23 10.28 -5.95 -0.67
N ASN A 24 10.22 -4.81 -1.35
CA ASN A 24 11.13 -3.68 -1.12
C ASN A 24 11.11 -3.32 0.37
N SER A 25 12.19 -3.75 1.03
CA SER A 25 12.39 -3.74 2.46
C SER A 25 13.02 -2.40 2.84
N GLY A 26 12.21 -1.51 3.41
CA GLY A 26 12.69 -0.31 4.10
C GLY A 26 12.26 -0.24 5.56
N ASP A 27 11.27 -1.03 5.98
CA ASP A 27 10.72 -0.97 7.32
C ASP A 27 10.58 -2.37 7.93
N THR A 28 11.58 -2.74 8.73
CA THR A 28 11.66 -4.04 9.43
C THR A 28 10.91 -4.02 10.76
N ALA A 29 10.39 -2.86 11.20
CA ALA A 29 9.68 -2.75 12.46
C ALA A 29 8.34 -3.49 12.39
N LEU A 30 8.09 -4.30 13.43
CA LEU A 30 6.81 -4.96 13.63
C LEU A 30 5.81 -3.94 14.17
N PRO A 31 4.57 -3.91 13.64
CA PRO A 31 3.56 -2.99 14.13
C PRO A 31 2.99 -3.42 15.48
N ASP A 32 2.53 -2.43 16.27
CA ASP A 32 1.86 -2.67 17.56
C ASP A 32 0.51 -3.36 17.35
N SER A 33 -0.19 -2.99 16.28
CA SER A 33 -1.43 -3.63 15.85
C SER A 33 -1.72 -3.35 14.38
N THR A 34 -2.69 -4.07 13.81
CA THR A 34 -3.14 -3.88 12.42
C THR A 34 -4.64 -3.69 12.42
N MET A 35 -5.15 -2.79 11.57
CA MET A 35 -6.57 -2.54 11.43
C MET A 35 -7.29 -3.76 10.84
N THR A 36 -8.35 -4.20 11.51
CA THR A 36 -9.26 -5.22 10.97
C THR A 36 -10.17 -4.61 9.92
N VAL A 37 -10.03 -5.03 8.67
CA VAL A 37 -10.86 -4.58 7.54
C VAL A 37 -11.76 -5.74 7.09
N THR A 38 -13.07 -5.53 7.09
CA THR A 38 -14.04 -6.60 6.79
C THR A 38 -14.23 -6.84 5.30
N HIS A 39 -14.32 -5.75 4.50
CA HIS A 39 -14.73 -5.84 3.09
C HIS A 39 -13.65 -5.37 2.11
N ALA A 40 -12.91 -4.30 2.45
CA ALA A 40 -11.91 -3.75 1.55
C ALA A 40 -10.64 -4.62 1.54
N LYS A 41 -10.09 -4.85 0.34
CA LYS A 41 -8.87 -5.64 0.11
C LYS A 41 -7.72 -4.85 -0.52
N GLY A 42 -7.97 -3.59 -0.91
CA GLY A 42 -7.01 -2.77 -1.64
C GLY A 42 -5.90 -2.18 -0.76
N PHE A 43 -6.01 -2.26 0.57
CA PHE A 43 -5.03 -1.69 1.47
C PHE A 43 -5.00 -2.41 2.82
N ARG A 44 -3.91 -2.20 3.56
CA ARG A 44 -3.73 -2.56 4.96
C ARG A 44 -3.24 -1.33 5.74
N VAL A 45 -3.66 -1.21 7.00
CA VAL A 45 -3.19 -0.16 7.91
C VAL A 45 -2.57 -0.81 9.14
N ASP A 46 -1.29 -0.55 9.34
CA ASP A 46 -0.52 -0.95 10.51
C ASP A 46 -0.34 0.26 11.44
N TYR A 47 -0.47 0.04 12.74
CA TYR A 47 -0.30 1.04 13.79
C TYR A 47 1.05 0.87 14.48
N PHE A 48 1.73 2.00 14.65
CA PHE A 48 2.96 2.13 15.41
C PHE A 48 2.79 3.25 16.44
N ASP A 49 3.67 3.29 17.43
CA ASP A 49 3.81 4.45 18.29
C ASP A 49 4.21 5.69 17.46
N GLY A 50 3.34 6.69 17.41
CA GLY A 50 3.56 7.96 16.72
C GLY A 50 3.15 8.04 15.24
N TYR A 51 2.98 6.93 14.52
CA TYR A 51 2.58 6.94 13.10
C TYR A 51 1.74 5.73 12.68
N LYS A 52 1.13 5.82 11.49
CA LYS A 52 0.45 4.68 10.84
C LYS A 52 1.14 4.37 9.53
N ARG A 53 1.32 3.09 9.21
CA ARG A 53 1.81 2.66 7.89
C ARG A 53 0.64 2.14 7.08
N VAL A 54 0.38 2.78 5.94
CA VAL A 54 -0.67 2.39 4.98
C VAL A 54 0.01 1.71 3.81
N ILE A 55 -0.33 0.45 3.57
CA ILE A 55 0.21 -0.35 2.47
C ILE A 55 -0.91 -0.52 1.45
N LEU A 56 -0.69 -0.08 0.22
CA LEU A 56 -1.59 -0.27 -0.90
C LEU A 56 -1.23 -1.56 -1.63
N ASN A 57 -2.21 -2.44 -1.79
CA ASN A 57 -2.04 -3.70 -2.50
C ASN A 57 -2.11 -3.47 -4.01
N ASN A 58 -1.23 -4.12 -4.76
CA ASN A 58 -1.24 -4.03 -6.21
C ASN A 58 -2.42 -4.85 -6.76
N SER A 59 -3.37 -4.16 -7.39
CA SER A 59 -4.57 -4.80 -7.95
C SER A 59 -4.31 -5.49 -9.29
N TRP A 60 -3.18 -5.20 -9.94
CA TRP A 60 -2.76 -5.82 -11.20
C TRP A 60 -1.82 -7.01 -10.98
N HIS A 61 -1.09 -7.01 -9.86
CA HIS A 61 -0.16 -8.07 -9.47
C HIS A 61 -0.46 -8.55 -8.06
N GLU A 62 -1.21 -9.65 -7.95
CA GLU A 62 -1.64 -10.19 -6.66
C GLU A 62 -0.44 -10.57 -5.78
N GLY A 63 -0.49 -10.14 -4.51
CA GLY A 63 0.58 -10.37 -3.54
C GLY A 63 1.67 -9.29 -3.54
N GLU A 64 1.69 -8.39 -4.52
CA GLU A 64 2.65 -7.28 -4.55
C GLU A 64 2.10 -6.02 -3.86
N THR A 65 3.02 -5.23 -3.33
CA THR A 65 2.71 -3.89 -2.79
C THR A 65 2.84 -2.85 -3.89
N LEU A 66 1.78 -2.06 -4.10
CA LEU A 66 1.79 -0.95 -5.05
C LEU A 66 2.54 0.26 -4.49
N ALA A 67 2.27 0.61 -3.23
CA ALA A 67 2.88 1.74 -2.55
C ALA A 67 2.74 1.61 -1.03
N THR A 68 3.62 2.28 -0.29
CA THR A 68 3.55 2.40 1.17
C THR A 68 3.61 3.87 1.55
N TYR A 69 2.76 4.30 2.48
CA TYR A 69 2.73 5.67 3.01
C TYR A 69 2.76 5.66 4.54
N TYR A 70 3.40 6.68 5.12
CA TYR A 70 3.48 6.86 6.57
C TYR A 70 2.66 8.08 7.00
N LEU A 71 1.59 7.85 7.75
CA LEU A 71 0.70 8.91 8.23
C LEU A 71 1.10 9.37 9.63
N VAL A 72 1.45 10.65 9.76
CA VAL A 72 1.91 11.24 11.02
C VAL A 72 1.01 12.39 11.46
N LYS A 73 0.77 12.55 12.75
CA LYS A 73 0.08 13.75 13.29
C LYS A 73 1.04 14.93 13.45
N ASN A 74 2.28 14.65 13.82
CA ASN A 74 3.34 15.63 14.02
C ASN A 74 4.38 15.50 12.89
N SER A 75 4.73 16.61 12.25
CA SER A 75 5.72 16.64 11.17
C SER A 75 7.14 16.29 11.62
N THR A 76 7.41 16.30 12.94
CA THR A 76 8.71 15.89 13.50
C THR A 76 8.80 14.38 13.76
N THR A 77 7.71 13.63 13.60
CA THR A 77 7.72 12.17 13.77
C THR A 77 8.62 11.55 12.71
N GLN A 78 9.62 10.78 13.14
CA GLN A 78 10.47 10.03 12.23
C GLN A 78 9.73 8.80 11.70
N THR A 79 9.88 8.55 10.41
CA THR A 79 9.32 7.42 9.70
C THR A 79 10.44 6.74 8.91
N PRO A 80 10.26 5.48 8.49
CA PRO A 80 11.26 4.77 7.69
C PRO A 80 11.59 5.46 6.36
N ASP A 81 10.62 6.16 5.77
CA ASP A 81 10.83 6.97 4.56
C ASP A 81 10.09 8.31 4.67
N ALA A 82 10.87 9.38 4.85
CA ALA A 82 10.36 10.74 4.94
C ALA A 82 9.70 11.22 3.64
N THR A 83 10.10 10.69 2.48
CA THR A 83 9.53 11.09 1.17
C THR A 83 8.12 10.54 0.96
N LEU A 84 7.79 9.45 1.65
CA LEU A 84 6.46 8.80 1.64
C LEU A 84 5.62 9.18 2.87
N THR A 85 6.05 10.19 3.63
CA THR A 85 5.37 10.64 4.84
C THR A 85 4.34 11.70 4.54
N ILE A 86 3.12 11.50 5.04
CA ILE A 86 1.99 12.40 4.88
C ILE A 86 1.54 12.87 6.26
N GLN A 87 1.56 14.18 6.49
CA GLN A 87 0.99 14.75 7.71
C GLN A 87 -0.54 14.75 7.64
N ILE A 88 -1.18 14.22 8.66
CA ILE A 88 -2.64 14.20 8.82
C ILE A 88 -3.10 15.17 9.94
N PRO A 89 -4.29 15.81 9.80
CA PRO A 89 -5.15 15.78 8.62
C PRO A 89 -4.53 16.50 7.42
N LEU A 90 -4.86 16.04 6.21
CA LEU A 90 -4.46 16.70 4.96
C LEU A 90 -5.06 18.11 4.92
N ARG A 91 -4.22 19.11 4.64
CA ARG A 91 -4.63 20.52 4.56
C ARG A 91 -4.79 21.03 3.12
N SER A 92 -4.14 20.39 2.16
CA SER A 92 -4.12 20.81 0.77
C SER A 92 -3.88 19.62 -0.15
N ILE A 93 -4.60 19.54 -1.28
CA ILE A 93 -4.39 18.57 -2.34
C ILE A 93 -4.51 19.24 -3.71
N ALA A 94 -3.65 18.83 -4.65
CA ALA A 94 -3.80 19.16 -6.06
C ALA A 94 -4.46 17.96 -6.77
N VAL A 95 -5.56 18.21 -7.48
CA VAL A 95 -6.37 17.18 -8.11
C VAL A 95 -6.13 17.17 -9.62
N THR A 96 -5.70 16.02 -10.15
CA THR A 96 -5.31 15.87 -11.56
C THR A 96 -6.39 15.29 -12.47
N SER A 97 -7.55 14.92 -11.92
CA SER A 97 -8.70 14.40 -12.68
C SER A 97 -10.01 14.85 -12.02
N CYS A 98 -10.99 15.23 -12.83
CA CYS A 98 -12.33 15.60 -12.35
C CYS A 98 -13.04 14.44 -11.63
N THR A 99 -12.67 13.18 -11.94
CA THR A 99 -13.23 11.99 -11.29
C THR A 99 -12.95 11.92 -9.78
N HIS A 100 -11.92 12.61 -9.28
CA HIS A 100 -11.62 12.64 -7.84
C HIS A 100 -12.56 13.55 -7.03
N PHE A 101 -13.24 14.51 -7.67
CA PHE A 101 -14.06 15.52 -6.98
C PHE A 101 -15.22 14.89 -6.22
N GLU A 102 -15.93 13.95 -6.87
CA GLU A 102 -17.09 13.31 -6.27
C GLU A 102 -16.71 12.51 -5.02
N PHE A 103 -15.58 11.79 -5.05
CA PHE A 103 -15.09 11.08 -3.87
C PHE A 103 -14.69 12.03 -2.74
N LEU A 104 -14.03 13.15 -3.06
CA LEU A 104 -13.68 14.19 -2.08
C LEU A 104 -14.94 14.86 -1.48
N ARG A 105 -16.00 15.04 -2.28
CA ARG A 105 -17.30 15.54 -1.83
C ARG A 105 -17.96 14.59 -0.83
N LEU A 106 -17.96 13.29 -1.11
CA LEU A 106 -18.58 12.28 -0.24
C LEU A 106 -17.94 12.20 1.15
N ILE A 107 -16.67 12.60 1.28
CA ILE A 107 -15.93 12.63 2.55
C ILE A 107 -15.75 14.04 3.12
N ASP A 108 -16.52 15.02 2.62
CA ASP A 108 -16.50 16.43 3.05
C ASP A 108 -15.10 17.08 3.00
N ALA A 109 -14.34 16.77 1.95
CA ALA A 109 -12.95 17.22 1.77
C ALA A 109 -12.73 18.14 0.56
N LEU A 110 -13.80 18.64 -0.09
CA LEU A 110 -13.67 19.55 -1.24
C LEU A 110 -12.89 20.83 -0.91
N ASN A 111 -13.02 21.32 0.32
CA ASN A 111 -12.31 22.50 0.83
C ASN A 111 -10.78 22.31 0.93
N THR A 112 -10.28 21.08 0.81
CA THR A 112 -8.83 20.80 0.80
C THR A 112 -8.22 20.98 -0.59
N ILE A 113 -9.02 21.13 -1.65
CA ILE A 113 -8.51 21.27 -3.01
C ILE A 113 -7.91 22.66 -3.21
N THR A 114 -6.60 22.73 -3.44
CA THR A 114 -5.87 24.00 -3.67
C THR A 114 -5.27 24.11 -5.07
N GLY A 115 -5.43 23.09 -5.91
CA GLY A 115 -4.92 23.08 -7.28
C GLY A 115 -5.63 22.05 -8.15
N VAL A 116 -5.76 22.36 -9.44
CA VAL A 116 -6.44 21.53 -10.43
C VAL A 116 -5.70 21.60 -11.77
N CYS A 117 -5.68 20.51 -12.55
CA CYS A 117 -5.01 20.53 -13.85
C CYS A 117 -5.85 21.17 -14.97
N ASN A 118 -7.16 20.90 -15.00
CA ASN A 118 -8.08 21.37 -16.05
C ASN A 118 -9.24 22.16 -15.43
N PRO A 119 -9.03 23.43 -15.04
CA PRO A 119 -10.07 24.23 -14.40
C PRO A 119 -11.32 24.40 -15.28
N GLU A 120 -11.18 24.37 -16.61
CA GLU A 120 -12.28 24.48 -17.57
C GLU A 120 -13.32 23.35 -17.49
N LEU A 121 -12.95 22.21 -16.90
CA LEU A 121 -13.85 21.06 -16.73
C LEU A 121 -14.61 21.08 -15.40
N ILE A 122 -14.39 22.10 -14.57
CA ILE A 122 -14.98 22.23 -13.24
C ILE A 122 -16.08 23.29 -13.30
N TYR A 123 -17.31 22.86 -13.03
CA TYR A 123 -18.49 23.72 -12.96
C TYR A 123 -19.02 23.71 -11.53
N ASN A 124 -19.30 24.88 -10.98
CA ASN A 124 -19.97 25.07 -9.70
C ASN A 124 -21.08 26.11 -9.86
#